data_AF-A0A257JEC5-F1
#
_entry.id   AF-A0A257JEC5-F1
#
_cell.length_a   1.000
_cell.length_b   1.000
_cell.length_c   1.000
_cell.angle_alpha   90.00
_cell.angle_beta   90.00
_cell.angle_gamma   90.00
#
_symmetry.space_group_name_H-M   'P 1'
#
loop_
_entity.id
_entity.type
_entity.pdbx_description
1 polymer ?
#
loop_
_entity_poly.entity_id
_entity_poly.type
_entity_poly.pdbx_seq_one_letter_code
_entity_poly.pdbx_strand_id
1 'polypeptide(L)'
;GGIPTNINGQVVAPKNGNPNDVVNGLYAVGECSCVSVHGANRLGTNSLLDLLVFGKAAGNHITNALAKSSKEHKPLPADAADYSLARIAKLDATAGGEYAQDVANDLRATMQKHAAVFRTQALLTAGTVEVAKLRERVANIGLKDKSKVFNTARIEALEVENLIEAAQATIESAAARHECRGAHTVKDYERSADDAQFPLGRN
;
A
#
# COMPACT_ATOMS: atom_id res chain seq x y z
N GLY A 1 -2.76 -4.32 -6.42
CA GLY A 1 -1.37 -3.84 -6.24
C GLY A 1 -0.88 -4.32 -4.89
N GLY A 2 0.28 -3.85 -4.43
CA GLY A 2 0.89 -4.31 -3.19
C GLY A 2 2.42 -4.26 -3.27
N ILE A 3 3.07 -4.84 -2.27
CA ILE A 3 4.53 -4.98 -2.20
C ILE A 3 4.99 -5.88 -3.35
N PRO A 4 5.85 -5.41 -4.28
CA PRO A 4 6.32 -6.21 -5.40
C PRO A 4 7.09 -7.44 -4.93
N THR A 5 6.78 -8.60 -5.49
CA THR A 5 7.48 -9.86 -5.16
C THR A 5 7.78 -10.69 -6.38
N ASN A 6 8.77 -11.57 -6.28
CA ASN A 6 8.94 -12.66 -7.23
C ASN A 6 8.03 -13.86 -6.88
N ILE A 7 8.04 -14.92 -7.70
CA ILE A 7 7.20 -16.11 -7.50
C ILE A 7 7.47 -16.87 -6.19
N ASN A 8 8.63 -16.62 -5.56
CA ASN A 8 9.00 -17.20 -4.26
C ASN A 8 8.57 -16.31 -3.09
N GLY A 9 7.82 -15.24 -3.34
CA GLY A 9 7.36 -14.28 -2.32
C GLY A 9 8.46 -13.34 -1.82
N GLN A 10 9.68 -13.38 -2.37
CA GLN A 10 10.73 -12.45 -1.98
C GLN A 10 10.38 -11.05 -2.47
N VAL A 11 10.50 -10.06 -1.59
CA VAL A 11 10.28 -8.66 -1.97
C VAL A 11 11.35 -8.21 -2.95
N VAL A 12 10.94 -7.48 -3.98
CA VAL A 12 11.84 -6.88 -4.96
C VAL A 12 11.70 -5.35 -5.00
N ALA A 13 12.80 -4.66 -5.25
CA ALA A 13 12.82 -3.21 -5.39
C ALA A 13 13.89 -2.76 -6.42
N PRO A 14 13.72 -1.60 -7.06
CA PRO A 14 14.74 -1.06 -7.96
C PRO A 14 16.07 -0.78 -7.24
N LYS A 15 17.18 -1.31 -7.76
CA LYS A 15 18.53 -1.05 -7.26
C LYS A 15 19.56 -1.18 -8.39
N ASN A 16 20.47 -0.21 -8.50
CA ASN A 16 21.58 -0.23 -9.46
C ASN A 16 21.16 -0.54 -10.92
N GLY A 17 20.01 -0.01 -11.36
CA GLY A 17 19.47 -0.24 -12.71
C GLY A 17 18.71 -1.55 -12.89
N ASN A 18 18.72 -2.47 -11.92
CA ASN A 18 17.83 -3.62 -11.89
C ASN A 18 16.47 -3.20 -11.28
N PRO A 19 15.35 -3.26 -12.02
CA PRO A 19 14.04 -2.89 -11.48
C PRO A 19 13.51 -3.90 -10.45
N ASN A 20 14.03 -5.13 -10.43
CA ASN A 20 13.54 -6.24 -9.62
C ASN A 20 14.66 -6.87 -8.78
N ASP A 21 15.47 -6.05 -8.10
CA ASP A 21 16.52 -6.54 -7.22
C ASP A 21 15.93 -7.10 -5.93
N VAL A 22 16.44 -8.23 -5.43
CA VAL A 22 15.86 -8.93 -4.28
C VAL A 22 16.26 -8.25 -2.97
N VAL A 23 15.26 -7.91 -2.16
CA VAL A 23 15.45 -7.47 -0.78
C VAL A 23 15.65 -8.69 0.12
N ASN A 24 16.91 -9.00 0.40
CA ASN A 24 17.28 -10.19 1.16
C ASN A 24 16.65 -10.20 2.57
N GLY A 25 15.96 -11.30 2.89
CA GLY A 25 15.34 -11.51 4.20
C GLY A 25 13.91 -10.95 4.34
N LEU A 26 13.36 -10.33 3.30
CA LEU A 26 12.00 -9.78 3.31
C LEU A 26 11.11 -10.52 2.31
N TYR A 27 9.93 -10.94 2.77
CA TYR A 27 8.93 -11.65 1.97
C TYR A 27 7.56 -11.00 2.15
N ALA A 28 6.72 -11.09 1.12
CA ALA A 28 5.31 -10.71 1.18
C ALA A 28 4.47 -11.73 0.41
N VAL A 29 3.30 -12.08 0.94
CA VAL A 29 2.38 -13.06 0.37
C VAL A 29 0.94 -12.62 0.55
N GLY A 30 0.03 -13.05 -0.33
CA GLY A 30 -1.37 -12.70 -0.25
C GLY A 30 -1.67 -11.28 -0.72
N GLU A 31 -2.75 -10.70 -0.20
CA GLU A 31 -3.30 -9.43 -0.73
C GLU A 31 -2.40 -8.21 -0.47
N CYS A 32 -1.43 -8.29 0.46
CA CYS A 32 -0.42 -7.25 0.63
C CYS A 32 0.69 -7.31 -0.44
N SER A 33 0.79 -8.41 -1.20
CA SER A 33 1.82 -8.64 -2.19
C SER A 33 1.35 -8.37 -3.62
N CYS A 34 2.30 -8.16 -4.52
CA CYS A 34 2.08 -7.94 -5.94
C CYS A 34 3.08 -8.78 -6.73
N VAL A 35 2.78 -10.06 -6.93
CA VAL A 35 3.64 -11.01 -7.65
C VAL A 35 3.85 -10.66 -9.14
N SER A 36 2.86 -10.30 -9.98
CA SER A 36 1.41 -10.08 -9.83
C SER A 36 0.63 -11.05 -10.71
N VAL A 37 -0.14 -11.96 -10.10
CA VAL A 37 -1.01 -12.90 -10.83
C VAL A 37 -2.39 -12.33 -11.17
N HIS A 38 -2.73 -11.15 -10.63
CA HIS A 38 -4.04 -10.52 -10.81
C HIS A 38 -4.02 -9.35 -11.81
N GLY A 39 -2.83 -8.85 -12.18
CA GLY A 39 -2.67 -7.73 -13.11
C GLY A 39 -3.58 -6.54 -12.75
N ALA A 40 -4.35 -6.08 -13.73
CA ALA A 40 -5.27 -4.95 -13.58
C ALA A 40 -6.71 -5.34 -13.20
N ASN A 41 -7.03 -6.64 -13.10
CA ASN A 41 -8.35 -7.12 -12.72
C ASN A 41 -8.27 -8.56 -12.17
N ARG A 42 -8.53 -8.74 -10.88
CA ARG A 42 -8.56 -10.05 -10.23
C ARG A 42 -9.83 -10.81 -10.62
N LEU A 43 -9.69 -12.07 -11.03
CA LEU A 43 -10.83 -12.97 -11.19
C LEU A 43 -11.34 -13.45 -9.83
N GLY A 44 -12.66 -13.61 -9.70
CA GLY A 44 -13.29 -14.17 -8.50
C GLY A 44 -12.67 -15.53 -8.13
N THR A 45 -12.69 -15.86 -6.83
CA THR A 45 -12.13 -17.08 -6.22
C THR A 45 -10.61 -17.29 -6.32
N ASN A 46 -9.88 -16.49 -7.11
CA ASN A 46 -8.41 -16.63 -7.22
C ASN A 46 -7.63 -16.13 -6.00
N SER A 47 -8.23 -15.33 -5.10
CA SER A 47 -7.53 -14.78 -3.93
C SER A 47 -7.14 -15.87 -2.93
N LEU A 48 -8.04 -16.85 -2.67
CA LEU A 48 -7.72 -17.96 -1.76
C LEU A 48 -6.64 -18.89 -2.34
N LEU A 49 -6.65 -19.07 -3.67
CA LEU A 49 -5.61 -19.81 -4.37
C LEU A 49 -4.25 -19.13 -4.25
N ASP A 50 -4.20 -17.80 -4.44
CA ASP A 50 -3.00 -16.98 -4.24
C ASP A 50 -2.41 -17.18 -2.83
N LEU A 51 -3.22 -17.01 -1.78
CA LEU A 51 -2.80 -17.20 -0.39
C LEU A 51 -2.11 -18.55 -0.15
N LEU A 52 -2.73 -19.64 -0.63
CA LEU A 52 -2.21 -21.00 -0.41
C LEU A 52 -0.95 -21.27 -1.24
N VAL A 53 -0.96 -20.90 -2.52
CA VAL A 53 0.14 -21.20 -3.44
C VAL A 53 1.38 -20.39 -3.09
N PHE A 54 1.26 -19.07 -2.97
CA PHE A 54 2.42 -18.21 -2.72
C PHE A 54 2.87 -18.26 -1.26
N GLY A 55 1.96 -18.50 -0.31
CA GLY A 55 2.32 -18.83 1.07
C GLY A 55 3.20 -20.08 1.15
N LYS A 56 2.81 -21.16 0.46
CA LYS A 56 3.62 -22.39 0.38
C LYS A 56 4.93 -22.17 -0.36
N ALA A 57 4.92 -21.44 -1.48
CA ALA A 57 6.12 -21.15 -2.26
C ALA A 57 7.16 -20.37 -1.42
N ALA A 58 6.73 -19.33 -0.71
CA ALA A 58 7.58 -18.57 0.20
C ALA A 58 8.11 -19.45 1.34
N GLY A 59 7.25 -20.26 1.96
CA GLY A 59 7.65 -21.19 3.02
C GLY A 59 8.74 -22.16 2.56
N ASN A 60 8.55 -22.82 1.41
CA ASN A 60 9.54 -23.73 0.82
C ASN A 60 10.86 -23.01 0.47
N HIS A 61 10.78 -21.77 -0.02
CA HIS A 61 11.96 -21.00 -0.36
C HIS A 61 12.74 -20.63 0.91
N ILE A 62 12.06 -20.15 1.95
CA ILE A 62 12.67 -19.78 3.24
C ILE A 62 13.36 -20.97 3.88
N THR A 63 12.69 -22.14 3.97
CA THR A 63 13.28 -23.34 4.59
C THR A 63 14.51 -23.83 3.83
N ASN A 64 14.46 -23.86 2.50
CA ASN A 64 15.60 -24.23 1.67
C ASN A 64 16.77 -23.23 1.78
N ALA A 65 16.48 -21.94 1.89
CA ALA A 65 17.50 -20.91 2.07
C ALA A 65 18.16 -21.02 3.45
N LEU A 66 17.36 -21.19 4.51
CA LEU A 66 17.85 -21.34 5.89
C LEU A 66 18.67 -22.63 6.08
N ALA A 67 18.32 -23.72 5.40
CA ALA A 67 19.11 -24.96 5.43
C ALA A 67 20.53 -24.78 4.84
N LYS A 68 20.73 -23.77 4.00
CA LYS A 68 22.01 -23.46 3.33
C LYS A 68 22.74 -22.27 3.94
N SER A 69 22.12 -21.53 4.87
CA SER A 69 22.69 -20.33 5.46
C SER A 69 23.39 -20.62 6.79
N SER A 70 24.22 -19.68 7.24
CA SER A 70 24.65 -19.65 8.65
C SER A 70 23.43 -19.55 9.57
N LYS A 71 23.52 -20.16 10.75
CA LYS A 71 22.50 -20.06 11.80
C LYS A 71 22.66 -18.80 12.67
N GLU A 72 23.71 -18.02 12.44
CA GLU A 72 23.96 -16.79 13.18
C GLU A 72 23.07 -15.65 12.70
N HIS A 73 22.47 -14.93 13.65
CA HIS A 73 21.74 -13.72 13.36
C HIS A 73 22.71 -12.56 13.17
N LYS A 74 22.46 -11.72 12.16
CA LYS A 74 23.19 -10.47 11.99
C LYS A 74 22.89 -9.54 13.18
N PRO A 75 23.89 -8.79 13.70
CA PRO A 75 23.62 -7.78 14.71
C PRO A 75 22.64 -6.76 14.15
N LEU A 76 21.72 -6.31 15.00
CA LEU A 76 20.84 -5.20 14.67
C LEU A 76 21.59 -3.87 14.87
N PRO A 77 21.24 -2.82 14.11
CA PRO A 77 21.63 -1.45 14.44
C PRO A 77 21.21 -1.08 15.87
N ALA A 78 21.99 -0.23 16.54
CA ALA A 78 21.71 0.19 17.92
C ALA A 78 20.36 0.93 18.06
N ASP A 79 19.92 1.58 16.99
CA ASP A 79 18.72 2.40 16.86
C ASP A 79 17.56 1.67 16.16
N ALA A 80 17.63 0.32 16.03
CA ALA A 80 16.68 -0.46 15.24
C ALA A 80 15.20 -0.29 15.62
N ALA A 81 14.91 0.13 16.86
CA ALA A 81 13.55 0.35 17.35
C ALA A 81 13.16 1.85 17.44
N ASP A 82 14.12 2.76 17.32
CA ASP A 82 13.94 4.17 17.71
C ASP A 82 12.86 4.85 16.89
N TYR A 83 12.81 4.60 15.58
CA TYR A 83 11.77 5.15 14.70
C TYR A 83 10.35 4.72 15.12
N SER A 84 10.16 3.42 15.39
CA SER A 84 8.86 2.87 15.79
C SER A 84 8.44 3.38 17.17
N LEU A 85 9.39 3.48 18.11
CA LEU A 85 9.14 4.03 19.44
C LEU A 85 8.83 5.53 19.40
N ALA A 86 9.51 6.29 18.53
CA ALA A 86 9.27 7.71 18.35
C ALA A 86 7.84 8.00 17.84
N ARG A 87 7.30 7.16 16.95
CA ARG A 87 5.89 7.28 16.51
C ARG A 87 4.91 7.12 17.66
N ILE A 88 5.12 6.13 18.53
CA ILE A 88 4.29 5.91 19.72
C ILE A 88 4.44 7.08 20.70
N ALA A 89 5.69 7.49 20.97
CA ALA A 89 5.99 8.59 21.88
C ALA A 89 5.36 9.91 21.42
N LYS A 90 5.33 10.18 20.11
CA LYS A 90 4.65 11.34 19.52
C LYS A 90 3.18 11.34 19.90
N LEU A 91 2.47 10.23 19.70
CA LEU A 91 1.05 10.11 20.03
C LEU A 91 0.80 10.25 21.55
N ASP A 92 1.64 9.63 22.37
CA ASP A 92 1.54 9.73 23.83
C ASP A 92 1.73 11.17 24.32
N ALA A 93 2.65 11.93 23.70
CA ALA A 93 2.94 13.32 24.04
C ALA A 93 1.89 14.35 23.56
N THR A 94 0.93 13.96 22.73
CA THR A 94 -0.12 14.89 22.25
C THR A 94 -0.97 15.43 23.40
N ALA A 95 -1.12 16.76 23.48
CA ALA A 95 -2.02 17.43 24.42
C ALA A 95 -3.40 17.76 23.80
N GLY A 96 -3.53 17.58 22.49
CA GLY A 96 -4.68 17.86 21.67
C GLY A 96 -4.42 17.38 20.24
N GLY A 97 -5.34 17.67 19.34
CA GLY A 97 -5.28 17.22 17.95
C GLY A 97 -6.62 16.69 17.48
N GLU A 98 -6.65 16.27 16.22
CA GLU A 98 -7.85 15.70 15.62
C GLU A 98 -8.10 14.27 16.09
N TYR A 99 -9.37 13.86 16.12
CA TYR A 99 -9.72 12.48 16.39
C TYR A 99 -9.45 11.61 15.15
N ALA A 100 -8.76 10.49 15.35
CA ALA A 100 -8.30 9.63 14.26
C ALA A 100 -9.41 9.22 13.28
N GLN A 101 -10.59 8.81 13.80
CA GLN A 101 -11.68 8.35 12.94
C GLN A 101 -12.34 9.47 12.13
N ASP A 102 -12.29 10.73 12.60
CA ASP A 102 -12.81 11.86 11.82
C ASP A 102 -11.93 12.09 10.59
N VAL A 103 -10.60 12.08 10.78
CA VAL A 103 -9.64 12.15 9.67
C VAL A 103 -9.77 10.93 8.74
N ALA A 104 -9.98 9.73 9.30
CA ALA A 104 -10.20 8.51 8.52
C ALA A 104 -11.49 8.57 7.68
N ASN A 105 -12.58 9.11 8.24
CA ASN A 105 -13.84 9.34 7.52
C ASN A 105 -13.63 10.27 6.34
N ASP A 106 -12.93 11.39 6.54
CA ASP A 106 -12.64 12.35 5.49
C ASP A 106 -11.75 11.77 4.39
N LEU A 107 -10.77 10.95 4.75
CA LEU A 107 -9.94 10.21 3.79
C LEU A 107 -10.78 9.22 2.97
N ARG A 108 -11.65 8.44 3.62
CA ARG A 108 -12.57 7.52 2.93
C ARG A 108 -13.50 8.27 1.98
N ALA A 109 -14.10 9.37 2.42
CA ALA A 109 -14.98 10.20 1.60
C ALA A 109 -14.23 10.80 0.39
N THR A 110 -12.99 11.26 0.60
CA THR A 110 -12.13 11.81 -0.45
C THR A 110 -11.81 10.74 -1.50
N MET A 111 -11.35 9.56 -1.09
CA MET A 111 -11.06 8.46 -2.00
C MET A 111 -12.32 7.99 -2.74
N GLN A 112 -13.45 7.90 -2.06
CA GLN A 112 -14.74 7.53 -2.68
C GLN A 112 -15.21 8.56 -3.72
N LYS A 113 -14.94 9.85 -3.50
CA LYS A 113 -15.33 10.92 -4.43
C LYS A 113 -14.39 10.99 -5.64
N HIS A 114 -13.08 10.81 -5.43
CA HIS A 114 -12.06 11.10 -6.43
C HIS A 114 -11.51 9.86 -7.15
N ALA A 115 -11.61 8.67 -6.56
CA ALA A 115 -11.00 7.42 -7.05
C ALA A 115 -11.95 6.21 -7.11
N ALA A 116 -13.25 6.45 -7.33
CA ALA A 116 -14.26 5.41 -7.52
C ALA A 116 -14.09 4.63 -8.85
N VAL A 117 -15.15 3.93 -9.27
CA VAL A 117 -15.21 3.11 -10.49
C VAL A 117 -14.88 3.92 -11.75
N PHE A 118 -15.57 5.05 -11.94
CA PHE A 118 -15.35 5.95 -13.07
C PHE A 118 -14.61 7.18 -12.62
N ARG A 119 -13.59 7.56 -13.39
CA ARG A 119 -12.68 8.67 -13.07
C ARG A 119 -12.57 9.62 -14.24
N THR A 120 -12.10 10.83 -13.94
CA THR A 120 -11.56 11.78 -14.92
C THR A 120 -10.21 12.24 -14.41
N GLN A 121 -9.33 12.69 -15.30
CA GLN A 121 -8.03 13.24 -14.94
C GLN A 121 -8.19 14.43 -14.00
N ALA A 122 -9.21 15.27 -14.22
CA ALA A 122 -9.54 16.38 -13.34
C ALA A 122 -9.92 15.91 -11.93
N LEU A 123 -10.75 14.87 -11.80
CA LEU A 123 -11.11 14.31 -10.49
C LEU A 123 -9.90 13.71 -9.77
N LEU A 124 -9.05 12.97 -10.49
CA LEU A 124 -7.85 12.36 -9.93
C LEU A 124 -6.84 13.41 -9.46
N THR A 125 -6.60 14.44 -10.29
CA THR A 125 -5.70 15.56 -9.95
C THR A 125 -6.21 16.35 -8.75
N ALA A 126 -7.52 16.59 -8.65
CA ALA A 126 -8.09 17.20 -7.45
C ALA A 126 -7.93 16.27 -6.23
N GLY A 127 -8.08 14.96 -6.42
CA GLY A 127 -7.93 13.95 -5.36
C GLY A 127 -6.51 13.90 -4.79
N THR A 128 -5.46 14.01 -5.62
CA THR A 128 -4.07 14.03 -5.13
C THR A 128 -3.82 15.23 -4.22
N VAL A 129 -4.37 16.40 -4.56
CA VAL A 129 -4.29 17.62 -3.74
C VAL A 129 -5.02 17.46 -2.41
N GLU A 130 -6.24 16.92 -2.41
CA GLU A 130 -7.00 16.71 -1.17
C GLU A 130 -6.36 15.65 -0.26
N VAL A 131 -5.83 14.56 -0.81
CA VAL A 131 -5.09 13.55 -0.04
C VAL A 131 -3.81 14.14 0.55
N ALA A 132 -3.09 15.00 -0.17
CA ALA A 132 -1.93 15.70 0.38
C ALA A 132 -2.30 16.60 1.57
N LYS A 133 -3.44 17.31 1.52
CA LYS A 133 -3.95 18.08 2.67
C LYS A 133 -4.32 17.18 3.85
N LEU A 134 -4.93 16.03 3.59
CA LEU A 134 -5.28 15.07 4.63
C LEU A 134 -4.05 14.47 5.31
N ARG A 135 -2.94 14.28 4.59
CA ARG A 135 -1.66 13.87 5.20
C ARG A 135 -1.19 14.82 6.29
N GLU A 136 -1.32 16.13 6.08
CA GLU A 136 -0.99 17.12 7.11
C GLU A 136 -1.91 17.00 8.33
N ARG A 137 -3.20 16.67 8.13
CA ARG A 137 -4.15 16.41 9.22
C ARG A 137 -3.82 15.14 9.99
N VAL A 138 -3.41 14.07 9.29
CA VAL A 138 -2.94 12.82 9.93
C VAL A 138 -1.76 13.10 10.86
N ALA A 139 -0.84 13.98 10.47
CA ALA A 139 0.30 14.37 11.31
C ALA A 139 -0.12 15.09 12.61
N ASN A 140 -1.35 15.63 12.67
CA ASN A 140 -1.93 16.39 13.79
C ASN A 140 -3.00 15.60 14.58
N ILE A 141 -3.09 14.27 14.39
CA ILE A 141 -3.96 13.41 15.20
C ILE A 141 -3.48 13.40 16.66
N GLY A 142 -4.44 13.50 17.60
CA GLY A 142 -4.20 13.47 19.03
C GLY A 142 -4.88 12.29 19.73
N LEU A 143 -4.35 11.87 20.88
CA LEU A 143 -4.95 10.83 21.72
C LEU A 143 -5.57 11.43 22.98
N LYS A 144 -6.85 11.13 23.23
CA LYS A 144 -7.52 11.42 24.51
C LYS A 144 -7.28 10.31 25.53
N ASP A 145 -7.41 9.05 25.11
CA ASP A 145 -7.06 7.91 25.95
C ASP A 145 -5.53 7.70 25.97
N LYS A 146 -4.94 7.85 27.14
CA LYS A 146 -3.49 7.65 27.38
C LYS A 146 -3.19 6.33 28.08
N SER A 147 -4.18 5.46 28.26
CA SER A 147 -4.00 4.14 28.84
C SER A 147 -2.99 3.31 28.02
N LYS A 148 -2.28 2.40 28.70
CA LYS A 148 -1.28 1.53 28.06
C LYS A 148 -1.86 0.19 27.60
N VAL A 149 -2.92 -0.27 28.26
CA VAL A 149 -3.50 -1.60 28.04
C VAL A 149 -4.76 -1.46 27.22
N PHE A 150 -4.86 -2.23 26.12
CA PHE A 150 -6.04 -2.28 25.26
C PHE A 150 -6.52 -0.91 24.74
N ASN A 151 -5.58 0.02 24.51
CA ASN A 151 -5.89 1.35 23.99
C ASN A 151 -6.12 1.27 22.48
N THR A 152 -7.37 1.04 22.06
CA THR A 152 -7.75 0.97 20.65
C THR A 152 -7.61 2.30 19.94
N ALA A 153 -7.81 3.44 20.63
CA ALA A 153 -7.61 4.76 20.05
C ALA A 153 -6.17 4.98 19.53
N ARG A 154 -5.17 4.46 20.25
CA ARG A 154 -3.77 4.47 19.79
C ARG A 154 -3.59 3.62 18.54
N ILE A 155 -4.17 2.42 18.51
CA ILE A 155 -4.07 1.51 17.36
C ILE A 155 -4.70 2.15 16.13
N GLU A 156 -5.91 2.68 16.26
CA GLU A 156 -6.63 3.37 15.19
C GLU A 156 -5.83 4.56 14.64
N ALA A 157 -5.22 5.38 15.50
CA ALA A 157 -4.36 6.48 15.06
C ALA A 157 -3.17 5.99 14.20
N LEU A 158 -2.50 4.91 14.63
CA LEU A 158 -1.41 4.30 13.86
C LEU A 158 -1.89 3.67 12.55
N GLU A 159 -3.10 3.12 12.52
CA GLU A 159 -3.72 2.60 11.30
C GLU A 159 -4.07 3.71 10.31
N VAL A 160 -4.51 4.87 10.78
CA VAL A 160 -4.73 6.04 9.91
C VAL A 160 -3.42 6.52 9.28
N GLU A 161 -2.31 6.49 10.00
CA GLU A 161 -0.97 6.73 9.43
C GLU A 161 -0.61 5.71 8.32
N ASN A 162 -1.06 4.46 8.42
CA ASN A 162 -0.86 3.47 7.34
C ASN A 162 -1.82 3.70 6.16
N LEU A 163 -3.08 4.05 6.44
CA LEU A 163 -4.11 4.27 5.43
C LEU A 163 -3.76 5.44 4.51
N ILE A 164 -3.20 6.53 5.04
CA ILE A 164 -2.82 7.68 4.21
C ILE A 164 -1.72 7.35 3.20
N GLU A 165 -0.76 6.48 3.57
CA GLU A 165 0.28 6.01 2.65
C GLU A 165 -0.30 5.22 1.48
N ALA A 166 -1.21 4.28 1.79
CA ALA A 166 -1.89 3.48 0.77
C ALA A 166 -2.79 4.33 -0.12
N ALA A 167 -3.51 5.30 0.46
CA ALA A 167 -4.37 6.21 -0.27
C ALA A 167 -3.57 7.11 -1.23
N GLN A 168 -2.47 7.70 -0.77
CA GLN A 168 -1.62 8.54 -1.59
C GLN A 168 -0.99 7.75 -2.74
N ALA A 169 -0.38 6.60 -2.45
CA ALA A 169 0.18 5.75 -3.50
C ALA A 169 -0.86 5.36 -4.55
N THR A 170 -2.11 5.11 -4.12
CA THR A 170 -3.23 4.77 -5.01
C THR A 170 -3.64 5.94 -5.90
N ILE A 171 -3.92 7.11 -5.33
CA ILE A 171 -4.44 8.26 -6.08
C ILE A 171 -3.38 8.83 -7.03
N GLU A 172 -2.11 8.87 -6.61
CA GLU A 172 -1.00 9.32 -7.46
C GLU A 172 -0.76 8.35 -8.62
N SER A 173 -0.75 7.04 -8.34
CA SER A 173 -0.62 6.03 -9.39
C SER A 173 -1.77 6.06 -10.38
N ALA A 174 -2.99 6.36 -9.90
CA ALA A 174 -4.15 6.51 -10.77
C ALA A 174 -4.05 7.79 -11.62
N ALA A 175 -3.67 8.93 -11.03
CA ALA A 175 -3.52 10.20 -11.74
C ALA A 175 -2.40 10.18 -12.78
N ALA A 176 -1.33 9.40 -12.56
CA ALA A 176 -0.21 9.29 -13.49
C ALA A 176 -0.46 8.32 -14.66
N ARG A 177 -1.48 7.46 -14.57
CA ARG A 177 -1.78 6.45 -15.59
C ARG A 177 -2.78 6.98 -16.60
N HIS A 178 -2.29 7.38 -17.77
CA HIS A 178 -3.13 7.91 -18.85
C HIS A 178 -3.58 6.83 -19.84
N GLU A 179 -4.31 5.83 -19.35
CA GLU A 179 -4.90 4.74 -20.15
C GLU A 179 -6.13 4.14 -19.44
N CYS A 180 -6.82 3.20 -20.09
CA CYS A 180 -7.88 2.38 -19.52
C CYS A 180 -7.50 0.90 -19.53
N ARG A 181 -7.46 0.26 -18.35
CA ARG A 181 -7.09 -1.16 -18.21
C ARG A 181 -7.71 -1.81 -16.98
N GLY A 182 -8.50 -2.87 -17.18
CA GLY A 182 -9.11 -3.63 -16.08
C GLY A 182 -10.01 -2.75 -15.22
N ALA A 183 -9.73 -2.69 -13.90
CA ALA A 183 -10.48 -1.87 -12.95
C ALA A 183 -10.09 -0.37 -12.97
N HIS A 184 -9.10 0.04 -13.78
CA HIS A 184 -8.72 1.43 -13.94
C HIS A 184 -9.36 1.98 -15.23
N THR A 185 -10.46 2.71 -15.05
CA THR A 185 -11.19 3.37 -16.14
C THR A 185 -11.22 4.88 -15.92
N VAL A 186 -10.67 5.63 -16.85
CA VAL A 186 -10.66 7.10 -16.86
C VAL A 186 -11.32 7.57 -18.14
N LYS A 187 -12.46 8.24 -18.00
CA LYS A 187 -13.31 8.64 -19.13
C LYS A 187 -12.56 9.41 -20.22
N ASP A 188 -11.59 10.23 -19.81
CA ASP A 188 -10.79 11.06 -20.72
C ASP A 188 -9.85 10.24 -21.62
N TYR A 189 -9.58 8.98 -21.27
CA TYR A 189 -8.70 8.06 -21.99
C TYR A 189 -9.46 6.89 -22.63
N GLU A 190 -10.79 6.85 -22.53
CA GLU A 190 -11.59 5.84 -23.21
C GLU A 190 -11.50 6.01 -24.74
N ARG A 191 -11.39 4.88 -25.43
CA ARG A 191 -11.38 4.77 -26.88
C ARG A 191 -12.33 3.66 -27.30
N SER A 192 -12.75 3.69 -28.56
CA SER A 192 -13.56 2.62 -29.12
C SER A 192 -12.76 1.31 -29.23
N ALA A 193 -13.47 0.20 -29.36
CA ALA A 193 -12.84 -1.11 -29.48
C ALA A 193 -12.07 -1.29 -30.81
N ASP A 194 -12.43 -0.51 -31.83
CA ASP A 194 -11.86 -0.48 -33.17
C ASP A 194 -10.79 0.61 -33.36
N ASP A 195 -10.43 1.36 -32.31
CA ASP A 195 -9.30 2.29 -32.38
C ASP A 195 -8.02 1.53 -32.78
N ALA A 196 -7.37 1.98 -33.85
CA ALA A 196 -6.27 1.26 -34.49
C ALA A 196 -4.98 1.23 -33.64
N GLN A 197 -4.82 2.16 -32.69
CA GLN A 197 -3.63 2.27 -31.87
C GLN A 197 -3.91 1.88 -30.42
N PHE A 198 -5.04 2.30 -29.88
CA PHE A 198 -5.37 2.18 -28.46
C PHE A 198 -6.78 1.62 -28.24
N PRO A 199 -7.08 0.39 -28.69
CA PRO A 199 -8.41 -0.18 -28.55
C PRO A 199 -8.81 -0.25 -27.07
N LEU A 200 -10.01 0.25 -26.75
CA LEU A 200 -10.52 0.39 -25.38
C LEU A 200 -9.65 1.28 -24.47
N GLY A 201 -8.80 2.15 -25.03
CA GLY A 201 -7.95 3.07 -24.29
C GLY A 201 -6.69 2.43 -23.71
N ARG A 202 -6.30 1.23 -24.17
CA ARG A 202 -5.08 0.54 -23.74
C ARG A 202 -3.88 1.12 -24.49
N ASN A 203 -3.03 1.86 -23.80
CA ASN A 203 -1.74 2.35 -24.31
C ASN A 203 -0.66 1.25 -24.18
#